data_AF-K7AE43-F1
#
_entry.id   AF-K7AE43-F1
#
_cell.length_a   1.000
_cell.length_b   1.000
_cell.length_c   1.000
_cell.angle_alpha   90.00
_cell.angle_beta   90.00
_cell.angle_gamma   90.00
#
_symmetry.space_group_name_H-M   'P 1'
#
loop_
_entity.id
_entity.type
_entity.pdbx_description
1 polymer ?
#
loop_
_entity_poly.entity_id
_entity_poly.type
_entity_poly.pdbx_seq_one_letter_code
_entity_poly.pdbx_strand_id
1 'polypeptide(L)' 'MNNVPPESLIRTWVWMMSENNDPELMNKGRKNLINAFGSLQKAIEYIEQQVDSSEEN' A
#
# COMPACT_ATOMS: atom_id res chain seq x y z
N MET A 1 -3.27 11.85 10.16
CA MET A 1 -2.32 10.93 9.52
C MET A 1 -1.14 11.78 9.09
N ASN A 2 -0.09 11.86 9.92
CA ASN A 2 0.87 12.97 9.76
C ASN A 2 2.01 12.73 8.77
N ASN A 3 2.11 11.58 8.10
CA ASN A 3 3.02 11.38 6.96
C ASN A 3 2.56 10.15 6.17
N VAL A 4 1.77 10.35 5.11
CA VAL A 4 1.48 9.25 4.18
C VAL A 4 2.76 8.95 3.39
N PRO A 5 3.17 7.66 3.28
CA PRO A 5 4.36 7.31 2.51
C PRO A 5 4.24 7.75 1.04
N PRO A 6 5.36 7.99 0.33
CA PRO A 6 5.32 8.26 -1.10
C PRO A 6 4.64 7.13 -1.88
N GLU A 7 3.92 7.48 -2.94
CA GLU A 7 3.16 6.53 -3.77
C GLU A 7 4.03 5.39 -4.30
N SER A 8 5.25 5.67 -4.75
CA SER A 8 6.22 4.67 -5.22
C SER A 8 6.54 3.62 -4.15
N LEU A 9 6.58 4.03 -2.88
CA LEU A 9 6.85 3.13 -1.77
C LEU A 9 5.62 2.27 -1.45
N ILE A 10 4.42 2.84 -1.52
CA ILE A 10 3.16 2.11 -1.39
C ILE A 10 3.03 1.04 -2.49
N ARG A 11 3.26 1.42 -3.76
CA ARG A 11 3.27 0.48 -4.91
C ARG A 11 4.26 -0.66 -4.71
N THR A 12 5.44 -0.36 -4.19
CA THR A 12 6.47 -1.38 -3.87
C THR A 12 5.95 -2.39 -2.84
N TRP A 13 5.27 -1.93 -1.79
CA TRP A 13 4.73 -2.84 -0.77
C TRP A 13 3.55 -3.67 -1.26
N VAL A 14 2.73 -3.12 -2.16
CA VAL A 14 1.69 -3.89 -2.88
C VAL A 14 2.33 -4.95 -3.76
N TRP A 15 3.36 -4.60 -4.54
CA TRP A 15 4.11 -5.55 -5.36
C TRP A 15 4.72 -6.69 -4.54
N MET A 16 5.29 -6.38 -3.37
CA MET A 16 5.81 -7.39 -2.44
C MET A 16 4.74 -8.42 -2.04
N MET A 17 3.47 -8.04 -1.98
CA MET A 17 2.36 -8.94 -1.64
C MET A 17 1.82 -9.75 -2.82
N SER A 18 1.93 -9.24 -4.05
CA SER A 18 1.23 -9.81 -5.22
C SER A 18 2.13 -10.66 -6.13
N GLU A 19 3.44 -10.36 -6.21
CA GLU A 19 4.31 -10.93 -7.25
C GLU A 19 5.48 -11.80 -6.74
N ASN A 20 5.59 -12.02 -5.43
CA ASN A 20 6.71 -12.79 -4.88
C ASN A 20 6.28 -14.13 -4.29
N ASN A 21 6.97 -15.20 -4.68
CA ASN A 21 6.90 -16.53 -4.04
C ASN A 21 7.66 -16.59 -2.70
N ASP A 22 8.11 -15.45 -2.17
CA ASP A 22 8.82 -15.33 -0.90
C ASP A 22 7.86 -14.88 0.22
N PRO A 23 7.50 -15.78 1.16
CA PRO A 23 6.60 -15.46 2.27
C PRO A 23 7.12 -14.35 3.19
N GLU A 24 8.44 -14.20 3.33
CA GLU A 24 9.03 -13.15 4.16
C GLU A 24 8.79 -11.78 3.54
N LEU A 25 8.98 -11.69 2.22
CA LEU A 25 8.76 -10.46 1.46
C LEU A 25 7.28 -10.05 1.45
N MET A 26 6.37 -11.01 1.27
CA MET A 26 4.93 -10.78 1.38
C MET A 26 4.54 -10.25 2.76
N ASN A 27 5.08 -10.85 3.82
CA ASN A 27 4.80 -10.43 5.20
C ASN A 27 5.38 -9.03 5.49
N LYS A 28 6.54 -8.69 4.92
CA LYS A 28 7.14 -7.36 5.03
C LYS A 28 6.28 -6.29 4.37
N GLY A 29 5.82 -6.53 3.13
CA GLY A 29 4.89 -5.62 2.44
C GLY A 29 3.62 -5.37 3.25
N ARG A 30 3.01 -6.45 3.75
CA ARG A 30 1.82 -6.39 4.62
C ARG A 30 2.07 -5.55 5.88
N LYS A 31 3.17 -5.80 6.61
CA LYS A 31 3.51 -5.06 7.82
C LYS A 31 3.72 -3.57 7.54
N ASN A 32 4.37 -3.23 6.44
CA ASN A 32 4.60 -1.82 6.09
C ASN A 32 3.28 -1.08 5.85
N LEU A 33 2.35 -1.70 5.11
CA LEU A 33 1.02 -1.12 4.89
C LEU A 33 0.24 -0.95 6.20
N ILE A 34 0.26 -1.97 7.08
CA ILE A 34 -0.40 -1.87 8.39
C ILE A 34 0.24 -0.77 9.26
N ASN A 35 1.57 -0.67 9.28
CA ASN A 35 2.26 0.34 10.08
C ASN A 35 1.98 1.76 9.58
N ALA A 36 1.87 1.96 8.27
CA ALA A 36 1.63 3.27 7.67
C ALA A 36 0.15 3.72 7.78
N PHE A 37 -0.79 2.80 7.57
CA PHE A 37 -2.22 3.12 7.45
C PHE A 37 -3.05 2.68 8.68
N GLY A 38 -2.45 1.95 9.61
CA GLY A 38 -3.10 1.38 10.80
C GLY A 38 -3.83 0.06 10.54
N SER A 39 -4.27 -0.19 9.31
CA SER A 39 -4.84 -1.47 8.87
C SER A 39 -4.69 -1.61 7.35
N LEU A 40 -4.82 -2.85 6.85
CA LEU A 40 -4.86 -3.09 5.40
C LEU A 40 -6.08 -2.45 4.75
N GLN A 41 -7.24 -2.45 5.43
CA GLN A 41 -8.45 -1.84 4.89
C GLN A 41 -8.28 -0.34 4.64
N LYS A 42 -7.68 0.39 5.58
CA LYS A 42 -7.35 1.82 5.41
C LYS A 42 -6.33 2.07 4.30
N ALA A 43 -5.41 1.13 4.08
CA ALA A 43 -4.47 1.22 2.97
C ALA A 43 -5.19 1.04 1.62
N ILE A 44 -6.14 0.10 1.52
CA ILE A 44 -6.97 -0.11 0.32
C ILE A 44 -7.82 1.12 0.04
N GLU A 45 -8.56 1.62 1.04
CA GLU A 45 -9.38 2.84 0.92
C GLU A 45 -8.56 4.03 0.38
N TYR A 46 -7.33 4.20 0.87
CA TYR A 46 -6.43 5.24 0.39
C TYR A 46 -6.01 5.05 -1.08
N ILE A 47 -5.69 3.81 -1.46
CA ILE A 47 -5.29 3.48 -2.84
C ILE A 47 -6.46 3.68 -3.80
N GLU A 48 -7.67 3.26 -3.43
CA GLU A 48 -8.88 3.44 -4.25
C GLU A 48 -9.20 4.93 -4.44
N GLN A 49 -9.10 5.74 -3.39
CA GLN A 49 -9.28 7.20 -3.48
C GLN A 49 -8.27 7.87 -4.41
N GLN A 50 -7.03 7.40 -4.43
CA GLN A 50 -5.99 7.92 -5.33
C GLN A 50 -6.27 7.57 -6.80
N VAL A 51 -6.76 6.36 -7.09
CA VAL A 51 -7.13 5.95 -8.44
C VAL A 51 -8.29 6.80 -8.95
N ASP A 52 -9.34 6.96 -8.14
CA ASP A 52 -10.53 7.74 -8.49
C ASP A 52 -10.18 9.23 -8.74
N SER A 53 -9.28 9.80 -7.93
CA SER A 53 -8.79 11.18 -8.10
C SER A 53 -7.89 11.36 -9.35
N SER A 54 -7.37 10.28 -9.92
CA SER A 54 -6.49 10.31 -11.09
C SER A 54 -7.26 10.22 -12.42
N GLU A 55 -8.53 9.83 -12.39
CA GLU A 55 -9.37 9.67 -13.59
C GLU A 55 -10.22 10.93 -13.93
N GLU A 56 -10.20 11.96 -13.08
CA GLU A 56 -10.94 13.23 -13.26
C GLU A 56 -10.17 14.35 -14.03
N ASN A 57 -9.14 14.03 -14.81
CA ASN A 57 -8.35 15.04 -15.56
C ASN A 57 -8.10 14.67 -17.03
#